data_AF-A0A3D4D4E6-F1
#
_entry.id   AF-A0A3D4D4E6-F1
#
_cell.length_a   1.000
_cell.length_b   1.000
_cell.length_c   1.000
_cell.angle_alpha   90.00
_cell.angle_beta   90.00
_cell.angle_gamma   90.00
#
_symmetry.space_group_name_H-M   'P 1'
#
loop_
_entity.id
_entity.type
_entity.pdbx_description
1 polymer ?
#
loop_
_entity_poly.entity_id
_entity_poly.type
_entity_poly.pdbx_seq_one_letter_code
_entity_poly.pdbx_strand_id
1 'polypeptide(L)'
;MKAHKPDPHEMPLSSSIRFSVPPCLRAIGLLLATVTGLHANGFYIPVQDPFAASRGNAFVATADRPSAVFYNPAGLTQLDSAAVHLGVYGVRLGIDGETEIDGGSHQNKAEFIPLPQLYVAMPLNDRLAAGVGLNAPFGLR
;
A
#
# COMPACT_ATOMS: atom_id res chain seq x y z
N MET A 1 -9.74 61.66 49.28
CA MET A 1 -9.26 60.34 48.80
C MET A 1 -10.02 60.02 47.52
N LYS A 2 -9.38 60.06 46.34
CA LYS A 2 -10.02 59.77 45.05
C LYS A 2 -10.01 58.26 44.81
N ALA A 3 -11.17 57.66 44.58
CA ALA A 3 -11.30 56.27 44.17
C ALA A 3 -10.70 56.08 42.77
N HIS A 4 -9.78 55.12 42.64
CA HIS A 4 -9.16 54.73 41.39
C HIS A 4 -10.16 53.89 40.58
N LYS A 5 -10.55 54.38 39.40
CA LYS A 5 -11.45 53.67 38.47
C LYS A 5 -10.61 52.73 37.61
N PRO A 6 -10.92 51.43 37.51
CA PRO A 6 -10.16 50.51 36.66
C PRO A 6 -10.42 50.79 35.17
N ASP A 7 -9.38 50.60 34.36
CA ASP A 7 -9.32 50.86 32.92
C ASP A 7 -10.16 49.82 32.13
N PRO A 8 -10.98 50.21 31.13
CA PRO A 8 -11.91 49.29 30.44
C PRO A 8 -11.26 48.38 29.38
N HIS A 9 -9.92 48.27 29.33
CA HIS A 9 -9.20 47.54 28.28
C HIS A 9 -8.55 46.22 28.72
N GLU A 10 -8.70 45.79 29.96
CA GLU A 10 -8.20 44.47 30.39
C GLU A 10 -9.23 43.37 30.08
N MET A 11 -9.26 42.91 28.82
CA MET A 11 -9.82 41.60 28.50
C MET A 11 -8.81 40.52 28.92
N PRO A 12 -9.18 39.53 29.76
CA PRO A 12 -8.31 38.39 30.01
C PRO A 12 -8.22 37.54 28.75
N LEU A 13 -7.14 37.71 27.98
CA LEU A 13 -6.72 36.77 26.95
C LEU A 13 -6.19 35.49 27.62
N SER A 14 -6.54 34.36 27.00
CA SER A 14 -6.05 32.99 27.28
C SER A 14 -6.91 32.14 28.22
N SER A 15 -8.07 31.71 27.71
CA SER A 15 -8.62 30.41 28.09
C SER A 15 -7.90 29.35 27.25
N SER A 16 -6.98 28.61 27.89
CA SER A 16 -6.28 27.50 27.23
C SER A 16 -7.22 26.31 27.13
N ILE A 17 -7.66 26.00 25.92
CA ILE A 17 -8.42 24.77 25.62
C ILE A 17 -7.50 23.58 25.90
N ARG A 18 -7.77 22.84 26.97
CA ARG A 18 -7.06 21.60 27.31
C ARG A 18 -7.69 20.45 26.53
N PHE A 19 -7.06 20.02 25.43
CA PHE A 19 -7.42 18.77 24.78
C PHE A 19 -7.05 17.59 25.68
N SER A 20 -8.05 16.88 26.20
CA SER A 20 -7.84 15.64 26.97
C SER A 20 -8.01 14.44 26.04
N VAL A 21 -6.93 13.70 25.80
CA VAL A 21 -6.98 12.47 24.99
C VAL A 21 -7.75 11.40 25.75
N PRO A 22 -8.86 10.88 25.20
CA PRO A 22 -9.70 9.91 25.89
C PRO A 22 -8.95 8.59 26.14
N PRO A 23 -9.26 7.89 27.23
CA PRO A 23 -8.54 6.66 27.64
C PRO A 23 -8.56 5.56 26.56
N CYS A 24 -9.61 5.48 25.74
CA CYS A 24 -9.69 4.54 24.62
C CYS A 24 -8.61 4.77 23.56
N LEU A 25 -8.30 6.04 23.24
CA LEU A 25 -7.23 6.37 22.29
C LEU A 25 -5.85 6.01 22.86
N ARG A 26 -5.66 6.15 24.17
CA ARG A 26 -4.41 5.76 24.86
C ARG A 26 -4.20 4.25 24.83
N ALA A 27 -5.26 3.48 25.04
CA ALA A 27 -5.22 2.02 24.96
C ALA A 27 -4.90 1.53 23.54
N ILE A 28 -5.51 2.14 22.51
CA ILE A 28 -5.19 1.87 21.11
C ILE A 28 -3.72 2.22 20.81
N GLY A 29 -3.22 3.34 21.31
CA GLY A 29 -1.82 3.74 21.18
C GLY A 29 -0.84 2.73 21.79
N LEU A 30 -1.10 2.25 23.02
CA LEU A 30 -0.28 1.20 23.64
C LEU A 30 -0.34 -0.13 22.88
N LEU A 31 -1.51 -0.50 22.34
CA LEU A 31 -1.66 -1.72 21.56
C LEU A 31 -0.84 -1.65 20.26
N LEU A 32 -0.90 -0.53 19.55
CA LEU A 32 -0.12 -0.31 18.32
C LEU A 32 1.39 -0.27 18.58
N ALA A 33 1.83 0.13 19.78
CA ALA A 33 3.23 0.14 20.16
C ALA A 33 3.82 -1.27 20.38
N THR A 34 3.00 -2.32 20.43
CA THR A 34 3.48 -3.71 20.56
C THR A 34 3.89 -4.36 19.23
N VAL A 35 3.74 -3.65 18.11
CA VAL A 35 4.16 -4.13 16.78
C VAL A 35 5.70 -4.09 16.69
N THR A 36 6.33 -5.26 16.78
CA THR A 36 7.80 -5.41 16.79
C THR A 36 8.42 -5.59 15.40
N GLY A 37 7.61 -5.74 14.35
CA GLY A 37 8.07 -5.99 12.98
C GLY A 37 7.48 -4.99 11.99
N LEU A 38 8.35 -4.27 11.27
CA LEU A 38 7.97 -3.43 10.14
C LEU A 38 8.40 -4.11 8.84
N HIS A 39 7.44 -4.51 8.03
CA HIS A 39 7.69 -5.06 6.69
C HIS A 39 7.54 -3.94 5.67
N ALA A 40 8.66 -3.39 5.21
CA ALA A 40 8.67 -2.42 4.13
C ALA A 40 8.52 -3.13 2.77
N ASN A 41 7.75 -2.53 1.88
CA ASN A 41 7.51 -3.08 0.55
C ASN A 41 8.79 -3.15 -0.30
N GLY A 42 9.73 -2.22 -0.08
CA GLY A 42 11.06 -2.22 -0.70
C GLY A 42 11.02 -2.43 -2.20
N PHE A 43 11.40 -3.64 -2.62
CA PHE A 43 11.51 -4.05 -4.04
C PHE A 43 10.39 -5.00 -4.48
N TYR A 44 9.35 -5.19 -3.66
CA TYR A 44 8.20 -6.04 -3.99
C TYR A 44 7.26 -5.36 -4.99
N ILE A 45 6.77 -6.14 -5.94
CA ILE A 45 5.93 -5.70 -7.05
C ILE A 45 4.60 -6.47 -6.98
N PRO A 46 3.58 -5.92 -6.29
CA PRO A 46 2.31 -6.60 -6.04
C PRO A 46 1.36 -6.65 -7.24
N VAL A 47 1.78 -6.11 -8.39
CA VAL A 47 0.91 -5.92 -9.56
C VAL A 47 1.13 -7.05 -10.55
N GLN A 48 0.16 -7.98 -10.61
CA GLN A 48 0.21 -9.18 -11.46
C GLN A 48 -1.02 -9.32 -12.38
N ASP A 49 -1.95 -8.36 -12.31
CA ASP A 49 -3.17 -8.32 -13.10
C ASP A 49 -3.67 -6.87 -13.20
N PRO A 50 -4.02 -6.35 -14.39
CA PRO A 50 -4.46 -4.96 -14.54
C PRO A 50 -5.84 -4.69 -13.90
N PHE A 51 -6.73 -5.69 -13.81
CA PHE A 51 -8.03 -5.59 -13.14
C PHE A 51 -7.90 -5.61 -11.61
N ALA A 52 -6.88 -6.30 -11.09
CA ALA A 52 -6.50 -6.18 -9.69
C ALA A 52 -5.84 -4.81 -9.42
N ALA A 53 -4.91 -4.40 -10.30
CA ALA A 53 -4.18 -3.13 -10.18
C ALA A 53 -5.12 -1.93 -10.18
N SER A 54 -6.12 -1.92 -11.06
CA SER A 54 -7.14 -0.85 -11.14
C SER A 54 -7.99 -0.73 -9.88
N ARG A 55 -7.97 -1.74 -9.01
CA ARG A 55 -8.63 -1.76 -7.69
C ARG A 55 -7.65 -1.58 -6.53
N GLY A 56 -6.45 -1.06 -6.80
CA GLY A 56 -5.41 -0.92 -5.77
C GLY A 56 -4.96 -2.27 -5.20
N ASN A 57 -5.02 -3.34 -6.00
CA ASN A 57 -4.80 -4.73 -5.59
C ASN A 57 -5.78 -5.27 -4.52
N ALA A 58 -6.91 -4.60 -4.29
CA ALA A 58 -8.00 -5.13 -3.48
C ALA A 58 -8.76 -6.23 -4.26
N PHE A 59 -8.16 -7.43 -4.35
CA PHE A 59 -8.60 -8.47 -5.27
C PHE A 59 -8.82 -9.86 -4.63
N VAL A 60 -8.25 -10.12 -3.45
CA VAL A 60 -8.17 -11.46 -2.82
C VAL A 60 -9.49 -12.22 -2.77
N ALA A 61 -10.60 -11.55 -2.43
CA ALA A 61 -11.92 -12.16 -2.31
C ALA A 61 -12.67 -12.32 -3.65
N THR A 62 -12.20 -11.65 -4.71
CA THR A 62 -12.80 -11.66 -6.05
C THR A 62 -11.80 -12.16 -7.08
N ALA A 63 -10.86 -13.02 -6.68
CA ALA A 63 -9.78 -13.51 -7.54
C ALA A 63 -10.29 -14.61 -8.48
N ASP A 64 -11.05 -14.23 -9.51
CA ASP A 64 -11.80 -15.12 -10.41
C ASP A 64 -11.18 -15.21 -11.82
N ARG A 65 -9.86 -15.11 -11.91
CA ARG A 65 -9.07 -15.08 -13.16
C ARG A 65 -7.81 -15.93 -13.04
N PRO A 66 -7.09 -16.29 -14.12
CA PRO A 66 -5.86 -17.10 -14.02
C PRO A 66 -4.79 -16.50 -13.09
N SER A 67 -4.71 -15.18 -13.00
CA SER A 67 -3.82 -14.45 -12.07
C SER A 67 -4.11 -14.73 -10.59
N ALA A 68 -5.26 -15.34 -10.25
CA ALA A 68 -5.57 -15.80 -8.90
C ALA A 68 -4.53 -16.78 -8.35
N VAL A 69 -3.74 -17.46 -9.20
CA VAL A 69 -2.54 -18.23 -8.78
C VAL A 69 -1.62 -17.40 -7.88
N PHE A 70 -1.46 -16.10 -8.14
CA PHE A 70 -0.65 -15.19 -7.33
C PHE A 70 -1.41 -14.59 -6.15
N TYR A 71 -2.68 -14.22 -6.34
CA TYR A 71 -3.46 -13.48 -5.34
C TYR A 71 -4.15 -14.38 -4.32
N ASN A 72 -4.88 -15.41 -4.78
CA ASN A 72 -5.61 -16.37 -3.96
C ASN A 72 -6.00 -17.61 -4.81
N PRO A 73 -5.22 -18.71 -4.77
CA PRO A 73 -5.47 -19.89 -5.59
C PRO A 73 -6.85 -20.53 -5.41
N ALA A 74 -7.50 -20.34 -4.26
CA ALA A 74 -8.87 -20.85 -4.06
C ALA A 74 -9.87 -20.24 -5.06
N GLY A 75 -9.62 -19.00 -5.50
CA GLY A 75 -10.46 -18.32 -6.47
C GLY A 75 -10.47 -18.95 -7.86
N LEU A 76 -9.51 -19.82 -8.20
CA LEU A 76 -9.52 -20.60 -9.44
C LEU A 76 -10.73 -21.52 -9.58
N THR A 77 -11.34 -21.93 -8.47
CA THR A 77 -12.58 -22.73 -8.46
C THR A 77 -13.79 -21.97 -9.02
N GLN A 78 -13.68 -20.66 -9.21
CA GLN A 78 -14.72 -19.82 -9.82
C GLN A 78 -14.57 -19.69 -11.35
N LEU A 79 -13.56 -20.33 -11.95
CA LEU A 79 -13.39 -20.32 -13.40
C LEU A 79 -14.30 -21.36 -14.06
N ASP A 80 -15.10 -20.92 -15.02
CA ASP A 80 -16.00 -21.80 -15.78
C ASP A 80 -15.26 -22.63 -16.84
N SER A 81 -14.05 -22.23 -17.24
CA SER A 81 -13.26 -22.89 -18.29
C SER A 81 -11.77 -22.61 -18.16
N ALA A 82 -10.97 -23.31 -18.98
CA ALA A 82 -9.55 -23.04 -19.09
C ALA A 82 -9.31 -21.61 -19.62
N ALA A 83 -8.45 -20.87 -18.93
CA ALA A 83 -8.16 -19.48 -19.23
C ALA A 83 -6.67 -19.17 -19.12
N VAL A 84 -6.23 -18.22 -19.93
CA VAL A 84 -4.86 -17.73 -20.00
C VAL A 84 -4.84 -16.23 -19.75
N HIS A 85 -3.85 -15.77 -19.01
CA HIS A 85 -3.57 -14.37 -18.76
C HIS A 85 -2.13 -14.06 -19.16
N LEU A 86 -1.96 -13.14 -20.10
CA LEU A 86 -0.66 -12.62 -20.52
C LEU A 86 -0.64 -11.12 -20.30
N GLY A 87 0.42 -10.60 -19.70
CA GLY A 87 0.59 -9.17 -19.55
C GLY A 87 2.04 -8.76 -19.33
N VAL A 88 2.23 -7.44 -19.27
CA VAL A 88 3.50 -6.82 -18.88
C VAL A 88 3.16 -5.66 -17.96
N TYR A 89 3.76 -5.62 -16.78
CA TYR A 89 3.72 -4.46 -15.90
C TYR A 89 4.98 -3.61 -16.10
N GLY A 90 4.82 -2.30 -16.23
CA GLY A 90 5.93 -1.38 -16.48
C GLY A 90 6.24 -0.56 -15.23
N VAL A 91 7.49 -0.63 -14.76
CA VAL A 91 7.97 0.19 -13.64
C VAL A 91 8.87 1.28 -14.17
N ARG A 92 8.65 2.52 -13.72
CA ARG A 92 9.53 3.66 -13.96
C ARG A 92 9.60 4.49 -12.68
N LEU A 93 10.77 4.53 -12.06
CA LEU A 93 11.00 5.24 -10.80
C LEU A 93 11.97 6.40 -11.05
N GLY A 94 11.49 7.63 -10.85
CA GLY A 94 12.36 8.81 -10.74
C GLY A 94 12.62 9.07 -9.26
N ILE A 95 13.82 8.72 -8.80
CA ILE A 95 14.24 8.93 -7.41
C ILE A 95 15.30 10.01 -7.41
N ASP A 96 14.99 11.11 -6.73
CA ASP A 96 15.89 12.23 -6.50
C ASP A 96 16.21 12.31 -5.01
N GLY A 97 17.48 12.53 -4.68
CA GLY A 97 17.96 12.66 -3.32
C GLY A 97 18.99 13.77 -3.19
N GLU A 98 18.85 14.58 -2.14
CA GLU A 98 19.85 15.58 -1.76
C GLU A 98 20.66 15.05 -0.58
N THR A 99 21.96 15.32 -0.57
CA THR A 99 22.88 14.88 0.47
C THR A 99 23.61 16.07 1.08
N GLU A 100 23.58 16.16 2.41
CA GLU A 100 24.26 17.21 3.18
C GLU A 100 25.76 16.93 3.36
N ILE A 101 26.19 15.69 3.11
CA ILE A 101 27.59 15.24 3.23
C ILE A 101 28.48 15.89 2.16
N ASP A 102 27.96 16.15 0.96
CA ASP A 102 28.67 16.80 -0.16
C ASP A 102 27.93 18.01 -0.76
N GLY A 103 26.71 18.32 -0.28
CA GLY A 103 25.86 19.36 -0.87
C GLY A 103 25.35 19.00 -2.27
N GLY A 104 25.46 17.72 -2.65
CA GLY A 104 25.15 17.21 -3.98
C GLY A 104 23.71 16.75 -4.13
N SER A 105 23.22 16.82 -5.37
CA SER A 105 21.97 16.20 -5.80
C SER A 105 22.28 14.94 -6.60
N HIS A 106 21.62 13.84 -6.24
CA HIS A 106 21.72 12.55 -6.91
C HIS A 106 20.37 12.16 -7.50
N GLN A 107 20.38 11.78 -8.77
CA GLN A 107 19.18 11.37 -9.50
C GLN A 107 19.40 9.98 -10.10
N ASN A 108 18.42 9.10 -9.93
CA ASN A 108 18.40 7.82 -10.61
C ASN A 108 17.93 8.00 -12.07
N LYS A 109 18.49 7.20 -12.99
CA LYS A 109 17.98 7.13 -14.36
C LYS A 109 16.63 6.42 -14.36
N ALA A 110 15.56 7.19 -14.51
CA ALA A 110 14.18 6.70 -14.59
C ALA A 110 13.91 5.88 -15.87
N GLU A 111 14.55 4.74 -15.98
CA GLU A 111 14.43 3.76 -17.04
C GLU A 111 13.14 2.95 -16.88
N PHE A 112 12.60 2.51 -18.01
CA PHE A 112 11.43 1.64 -18.02
C PHE A 112 11.86 0.18 -17.84
N ILE A 113 11.31 -0.47 -16.82
CA ILE A 113 11.58 -1.86 -16.49
C ILE A 113 10.32 -2.68 -16.81
N PRO A 114 10.31 -3.51 -17.87
CA PRO A 114 9.21 -4.39 -18.17
C PRO A 114 9.23 -5.65 -17.30
N LEU A 115 8.08 -6.01 -16.76
CA LEU A 115 7.90 -7.18 -15.90
C LEU A 115 6.83 -8.08 -16.53
N PRO A 116 7.22 -9.15 -17.25
CA PRO A 116 6.26 -10.03 -17.89
C PRO A 116 5.51 -10.87 -16.84
N GLN A 117 4.25 -11.14 -17.12
CA GLN A 117 3.39 -12.01 -16.33
C GLN A 117 2.63 -12.96 -17.27
N LEU A 118 2.64 -14.25 -16.95
CA LEU A 118 1.90 -15.30 -17.64
C LEU A 118 1.25 -16.20 -16.60
N TYR A 119 -0.05 -16.40 -16.71
CA TYR A 119 -0.79 -17.38 -15.90
C TYR A 119 -1.67 -18.24 -16.79
N VAL A 120 -1.75 -19.52 -16.48
CA VAL A 120 -2.65 -20.48 -17.12
C VAL A 120 -3.37 -21.21 -16.01
N ALA A 121 -4.70 -21.31 -16.10
CA ALA A 121 -5.48 -22.04 -15.13
C ALA A 121 -6.69 -22.71 -15.78
N MET A 122 -7.16 -23.78 -15.16
CA MET A 122 -8.34 -24.52 -15.61
C MET A 122 -9.04 -25.22 -14.45
N PRO A 123 -10.38 -25.30 -14.48
CA PRO A 123 -11.11 -26.22 -13.62
C PRO A 123 -10.77 -27.67 -14.02
N LEU A 124 -10.54 -28.53 -13.03
CA LEU A 124 -10.36 -29.96 -13.22
C LEU A 124 -11.68 -30.71 -13.02
N ASN A 125 -12.54 -30.19 -12.14
CA ASN A 125 -13.93 -30.61 -11.90
C ASN A 125 -14.65 -29.53 -11.07
N ASP A 126 -15.89 -29.80 -10.63
CA ASP A 126 -16.75 -28.89 -9.86
C ASP A 126 -16.17 -28.42 -8.50
N ARG A 127 -15.06 -29.00 -8.03
CA ARG A 127 -14.45 -28.72 -6.72
C ARG A 127 -12.95 -28.44 -6.77
N LEU A 128 -12.29 -28.78 -7.87
CA LEU A 128 -10.84 -28.70 -8.01
C LEU A 128 -10.49 -27.89 -9.25
N ALA A 129 -9.51 -27.01 -9.09
CA ALA A 129 -8.89 -26.28 -10.17
C ALA A 129 -7.38 -26.33 -10.03
N ALA A 130 -6.68 -26.17 -11.14
CA ALA A 130 -5.23 -26.09 -11.18
C ALA A 130 -4.81 -24.86 -11.98
N GLY A 131 -3.68 -24.27 -11.60
CA GLY A 131 -3.09 -23.16 -12.33
C GLY A 131 -1.59 -23.07 -12.08
N VAL A 132 -0.90 -22.46 -13.04
CA VAL A 132 0.53 -22.18 -12.99
C VAL A 132 0.78 -20.74 -13.43
N GLY A 133 1.80 -20.12 -12.85
CA GLY A 133 2.17 -18.73 -13.11
C GLY A 133 3.67 -18.55 -13.28
N LEU A 134 4.04 -17.65 -14.18
CA LEU A 134 5.38 -17.10 -14.32
C LEU A 134 5.27 -15.59 -14.18
N ASN A 135 6.01 -15.02 -13.23
CA ASN A 135 6.02 -13.60 -12.94
C ASN A 135 7.35 -13.15 -12.35
N ALA A 136 7.47 -11.82 -12.15
CA ALA A 136 8.60 -11.18 -11.48
C ALA A 136 8.07 -10.36 -10.28
N PRO A 137 7.87 -10.97 -9.10
CA PRO A 137 7.26 -10.29 -7.95
C PRO A 137 8.24 -9.38 -7.21
N PHE A 138 9.53 -9.34 -7.59
CA PHE A 138 10.53 -8.46 -7.01
C PHE A 138 11.39 -7.84 -8.10
N GLY A 139 11.76 -6.56 -7.94
CA GLY A 139 12.64 -5.87 -8.87
C GLY A 139 12.94 -4.42 -8.46
N LEU A 140 14.19 -4.02 -8.66
CA LEU A 140 14.68 -2.65 -8.56
C LEU A 140 15.91 -2.50 -9.47
N ARG A 141 16.12 -1.32 -10.06
CA ARG A 141 17.36 -0.92 -10.73
C ARG A 141 17.72 0.51 -10.40
#